data_AF-A0A1M5FIL9-F1
#
_entry.id   AF-A0A1M5FIL9-F1
#
_cell.length_a   1.000
_cell.length_b   1.000
_cell.length_c   1.000
_cell.angle_alpha   90.00
_cell.angle_beta   90.00
_cell.angle_gamma   90.00
#
_symmetry.space_group_name_H-M   'P 1'
#
loop_
_entity.id
_entity.type
_entity.pdbx_description
1 polymer ?
#
loop_
_entity_poly.entity_id
_entity_poly.type
_entity_poly.pdbx_seq_one_letter_code
_entity_poly.pdbx_strand_id
1 'polypeptide(L)'
;MNELEQLSYERFKNFNPKLTIRMYNYLKGNGSLWKVLCGIGVKIQWENEVLEEVWWLKNGDLYKDGEIYKNRFNLSSIIGMEW
;
A
#
# COMPACT_ATOMS: atom_id res chain seq x y z
N MET A 1 14.18 -4.56 17.25
CA MET A 1 12.85 -4.66 16.60
C MET A 1 12.57 -3.32 15.97
N ASN A 2 12.65 -3.26 14.64
CA ASN A 2 12.42 -2.02 13.91
C ASN A 2 10.94 -1.66 13.99
N GLU A 3 10.64 -0.39 14.26
CA GLU A 3 9.27 0.18 14.26
C GLU A 3 8.51 -0.10 12.94
N LEU A 4 9.24 -0.45 11.87
CA LEU A 4 8.73 -0.94 10.58
C LEU A 4 7.87 -2.21 10.65
N GLU A 5 8.05 -3.08 11.66
CA GLU A 5 7.33 -4.36 11.73
C GLU A 5 5.88 -4.23 12.22
N GLN A 6 5.51 -3.10 12.85
CA GLN A 6 4.20 -2.92 13.50
C GLN A 6 3.12 -2.27 12.64
N LEU A 7 3.36 -2.07 11.35
CA LEU A 7 2.29 -1.69 10.43
C LEU A 7 1.33 -2.87 10.24
N SER A 8 0.31 -2.98 11.10
CA SER A 8 -0.66 -4.06 11.07
C SER A 8 -1.50 -4.02 9.80
N TYR A 9 -1.93 -5.20 9.35
CA TYR A 9 -2.89 -5.36 8.25
C TYR A 9 -4.12 -4.45 8.42
N GLU A 10 -4.63 -4.32 9.64
CA GLU A 10 -5.80 -3.49 9.98
C GLU A 10 -5.63 -2.02 9.58
N ARG A 11 -4.45 -1.43 9.82
CA ARG A 11 -4.18 -0.05 9.40
C ARG A 11 -4.31 0.11 7.89
N PHE A 12 -3.70 -0.79 7.13
CA PHE A 12 -3.75 -0.76 5.67
C PHE A 12 -5.15 -1.09 5.11
N LYS A 13 -5.89 -1.95 5.82
CA LYS A 13 -7.28 -2.28 5.52
C LYS A 13 -8.21 -1.07 5.65
N ASN A 14 -7.93 -0.18 6.61
CA ASN A 14 -8.70 1.07 6.75
C ASN A 14 -8.51 2.01 5.55
N PHE A 15 -7.30 2.09 4.99
CA PHE A 15 -7.05 2.87 3.77
C PHE A 15 -7.67 2.22 2.53
N ASN A 16 -7.50 0.90 2.39
CA ASN A 16 -8.07 0.16 1.28
C ASN A 16 -8.92 -1.01 1.80
N PRO A 17 -10.24 -0.82 1.92
CA PRO A 17 -11.16 -1.86 2.41
C PRO A 17 -11.16 -3.14 1.58
N LYS A 18 -10.61 -3.13 0.36
CA LYS A 18 -10.51 -4.30 -0.51
C LYS A 18 -9.21 -5.09 -0.29
N LEU A 19 -8.28 -4.58 0.52
CA LEU A 19 -7.05 -5.28 0.87
C LEU A 19 -7.34 -6.58 1.62
N THR A 20 -6.79 -7.68 1.16
CA THR A 20 -6.84 -8.96 1.89
C THR A 20 -5.54 -9.17 2.67
N ILE A 21 -5.57 -10.04 3.68
CA ILE A 21 -4.35 -10.38 4.44
C ILE A 21 -3.28 -11.03 3.56
N ARG A 22 -3.68 -11.82 2.56
CA ARG A 22 -2.77 -12.46 1.61
C ARG A 22 -2.09 -11.45 0.70
N MET A 23 -2.85 -10.52 0.11
CA MET A 23 -2.30 -9.40 -0.67
C MET A 23 -1.41 -8.51 0.19
N TYR A 24 -1.79 -8.21 1.43
CA TYR A 24 -0.95 -7.47 2.37
C TYR A 24 0.39 -8.17 2.58
N ASN A 25 0.40 -9.48 2.86
CA ASN A 25 1.63 -10.24 3.05
C ASN A 25 2.49 -10.28 1.77
N TYR A 26 1.86 -10.42 0.60
CA TYR A 26 2.54 -10.36 -0.69
C TYR A 26 3.21 -8.99 -0.92
N LEU A 27 2.47 -7.90 -0.72
CA LEU A 27 2.97 -6.53 -0.87
C LEU A 27 4.02 -6.17 0.19
N LYS A 28 3.91 -6.72 1.40
CA LYS A 28 4.93 -6.56 2.44
C LYS A 28 6.21 -7.27 2.05
N GLY A 29 6.11 -8.53 1.61
CA GLY A 29 7.27 -9.35 1.20
C GLY A 29 8.04 -8.78 0.01
N ASN A 30 7.38 -8.01 -0.87
CA ASN A 30 8.02 -7.38 -2.02
C ASN A 30 8.28 -5.86 -1.87
N GLY A 31 8.11 -5.30 -0.66
CA GLY A 31 8.34 -3.87 -0.42
C GLY A 31 7.39 -2.92 -1.15
N SER A 32 6.19 -3.38 -1.53
CA SER A 32 5.21 -2.59 -2.30
C SER A 32 3.96 -2.17 -1.51
N LEU A 33 4.00 -2.16 -0.17
CA LEU A 33 2.86 -1.73 0.67
C LEU A 33 2.36 -0.32 0.35
N TRP A 34 3.23 0.57 -0.12
CA TRP A 34 2.87 1.92 -0.57
C TRP A 34 1.76 1.92 -1.65
N LYS A 35 1.64 0.87 -2.45
CA LYS A 35 0.60 0.74 -3.48
C LYS A 35 -0.81 0.74 -2.89
N VAL A 36 -0.97 0.20 -1.68
CA VAL A 36 -2.24 0.20 -0.97
C VAL A 36 -2.66 1.64 -0.63
N LEU A 37 -1.72 2.45 -0.12
CA LEU A 37 -1.96 3.84 0.28
C LEU A 37 -2.25 4.73 -0.92
N CYS A 38 -1.63 4.46 -2.06
CA CYS A 38 -1.91 5.13 -3.33
C CYS A 38 -3.17 4.61 -4.04
N GLY A 39 -3.89 3.63 -3.47
CA GLY A 39 -5.07 3.04 -4.12
C GLY A 39 -4.80 2.34 -5.44
N ILE A 40 -3.59 1.86 -5.69
CA ILE A 40 -3.18 1.27 -6.97
C ILE A 40 -3.72 -0.16 -7.07
N GLY A 41 -4.27 -0.49 -8.24
CA GLY A 41 -4.64 -1.85 -8.56
C GLY A 41 -3.43 -2.78 -8.65
N VAL A 42 -3.47 -3.93 -7.97
CA VAL A 42 -2.37 -4.92 -7.99
C VAL A 42 -2.90 -6.31 -8.24
N LYS A 43 -2.31 -7.01 -9.20
CA LYS A 43 -2.58 -8.43 -9.46
C LYS A 43 -1.37 -9.26 -9.01
N ILE A 44 -1.60 -10.33 -8.28
CA ILE A 44 -0.56 -11.34 -8.01
C ILE A 44 -0.43 -12.20 -9.26
N GLN A 45 0.80 -12.38 -9.76
CA GLN A 45 1.04 -13.19 -10.95
C GLN A 45 0.57 -14.63 -10.73
N TRP A 46 -0.09 -15.22 -11.73
CA TRP A 46 -0.64 -16.59 -11.70
C TRP A 46 -1.78 -16.84 -10.71
N GLU A 47 -2.33 -15.77 -10.14
CA GLU A 47 -3.40 -15.84 -9.15
C GLU A 47 -4.65 -15.10 -9.63
N ASN A 48 -5.79 -15.48 -9.06
CA ASN A 48 -7.08 -14.80 -9.29
C ASN A 48 -7.29 -13.60 -8.34
N GLU A 49 -6.38 -13.40 -7.39
CA GLU A 49 -6.47 -12.33 -6.41
C GLU A 49 -5.99 -11.00 -6.97
N VAL A 50 -6.85 -9.98 -6.85
CA VAL A 50 -6.58 -8.63 -7.30
C VAL A 50 -6.92 -7.66 -6.17
N LEU A 51 -5.97 -6.80 -5.83
CA LEU A 51 -6.26 -5.58 -5.09
C LEU A 51 -6.89 -4.63 -6.09
N GLU A 52 -8.17 -4.37 -5.96
CA GLU A 52 -8.83 -3.42 -6.86
C GLU A 52 -8.34 -2.00 -6.60
N GLU A 53 -8.35 -1.21 -7.67
CA GLU A 53 -8.04 0.20 -7.61
C GLU A 53 -9.05 0.98 -6.75
N VAL A 54 -8.54 1.97 -6.02
CA VAL A 54 -9.31 2.94 -5.24
C VAL A 54 -9.10 4.31 -5.85
N TRP A 55 -9.99 4.70 -6.75
CA TRP A 55 -9.82 5.86 -7.63
C TRP A 55 -9.62 7.18 -6.87
N TRP A 56 -10.28 7.37 -5.72
CA TRP A 56 -10.17 8.59 -4.92
C TRP A 56 -8.82 8.72 -4.20
N LEU A 57 -8.13 7.60 -3.94
CA LEU A 57 -6.76 7.62 -3.42
C LEU A 57 -5.73 7.81 -4.53
N LYS A 58 -5.99 7.22 -5.69
CA LYS A 58 -5.08 7.25 -6.84
C LYS A 58 -5.06 8.62 -7.54
N ASN A 59 -6.22 9.31 -7.54
CA ASN A 59 -6.44 10.60 -8.19
C ASN A 59 -5.86 10.64 -9.62
N GLY A 60 -6.14 9.61 -10.43
CA GLY A 60 -5.53 9.43 -11.76
C GLY A 60 -4.08 8.97 -11.69
N ASP A 61 -3.16 9.69 -12.34
CA ASP A 61 -1.71 9.40 -12.27
C ASP A 61 -0.97 10.26 -11.23
N LEU A 62 -1.67 11.18 -10.55
CA LEU A 62 -1.09 12.15 -9.62
C LEU A 62 -0.46 11.51 -8.38
N TYR A 63 -0.79 10.26 -8.07
CA TYR A 63 -0.12 9.52 -6.99
C TYR A 63 1.41 9.49 -7.17
N LYS A 64 1.91 9.53 -8.42
CA LYS A 64 3.34 9.54 -8.75
C LYS A 64 4.04 10.82 -8.28
N ASP A 65 3.29 11.92 -8.15
CA ASP A 65 3.78 13.20 -7.67
C ASP A 65 3.66 13.34 -6.15
N GLY A 66 2.90 12.44 -5.52
CA GLY A 66 2.64 12.42 -4.09
C GLY A 66 3.83 11.96 -3.25
N GLU A 67 3.86 12.42 -2.00
CA GLU A 67 4.93 12.13 -1.05
C GLU A 67 5.08 10.63 -0.75
N ILE A 68 3.98 9.86 -0.75
CA ILE A 68 4.03 8.39 -0.60
C ILE A 68 4.89 7.77 -1.71
N TYR A 69 4.65 8.14 -2.97
CA TYR A 69 5.35 7.53 -4.10
C TYR A 69 6.82 7.93 -4.12
N LYS A 70 7.14 9.20 -3.84
CA LYS A 70 8.52 9.68 -3.69
C LYS A 70 9.29 8.89 -2.63
N ASN A 71 8.61 8.54 -1.54
CA ASN A 71 9.18 7.84 -0.39
C ASN A 71 8.93 6.32 -0.40
N ARG A 72 8.49 5.73 -1.53
CA ARG A 72 8.01 4.34 -1.64
C ARG A 72 8.99 3.23 -1.19
N PHE A 73 10.28 3.54 -1.11
CA PHE A 73 11.33 2.63 -0.65
C PHE A 73 11.74 2.87 0.82
N ASN A 74 11.22 3.92 1.45
CA ASN A 74 11.46 4.28 2.85
C ASN A 74 10.14 4.26 3.62
N LEU A 75 9.73 3.07 4.07
CA LEU A 75 8.50 2.91 4.84
C LEU A 75 8.46 3.75 6.12
N SER A 76 9.59 4.00 6.78
CA SER A 76 9.65 4.84 7.99
C SER A 76 9.18 6.26 7.70
N SER A 77 9.58 6.82 6.55
CA SER A 77 9.11 8.14 6.13
C SER A 77 7.63 8.17 5.75
N ILE A 78 7.05 7.06 5.27
CA ILE A 78 5.62 6.96 4.96
C ILE A 78 4.78 6.83 6.24
N ILE A 79 5.27 6.07 7.22
CA ILE A 79 4.59 5.89 8.53
C ILE A 79 4.57 7.17 9.33
N GLY A 80 5.64 7.97 9.27
CA GLY A 80 5.76 9.24 9.96
C GLY A 80 4.97 10.39 9.32
N MET A 81 4.36 10.18 8.16
CA MET A 81 3.36 11.12 7.64
C MET A 81 2.12 11.02 8.53
N GLU A 82 1.72 12.10 9.17
CA GLU A 82 0.42 12.18 9.84
C GLU A 82 -0.69 12.12 8.78
N TRP A 83 -1.70 11.28 9.01
CA TRP A 83 -2.82 11.01 8.11
C TRP A 83 -4.14 11.41 8.76
#